data_AF-A0A4Y1ZQ23-F1
#
_entry.id   AF-A0A4Y1ZQ23-F1
#
_cell.length_a   1.000
_cell.length_b   1.000
_cell.length_c   1.000
_cell.angle_alpha   90.00
_cell.angle_beta   90.00
_cell.angle_gamma   90.00
#
_symmetry.space_group_name_H-M   'P 1'
#
loop_
_entity.id
_entity.type
_entity.pdbx_description
1 polymer ?
#
loop_
_entity_poly.entity_id
_entity_poly.type
_entity_poly.pdbx_seq_one_letter_code
_entity_poly.pdbx_strand_id
1 'polypeptide(L)'
;MDELLEDEAEFVTKRKMNTRRSYLLMQVLHISSFIDDYPELGDNALEVLRMIWRSIPDPVLSRDEIQHAYNGVLEKDYLNWLITIYQHSVDEFPMKTQPRSLKHLARVSVRKALSDNQKLPDDLDCIGLLPPPVLAFLRLDE
;
A
#
# COMPACT_ATOMS: atom_id res chain seq x y z
N MET A 1 -28.62 -5.31 -28.15
CA MET A 1 -27.90 -4.07 -27.77
C MET A 1 -28.01 -3.81 -26.28
N ASP A 2 -29.09 -4.25 -25.62
CA ASP A 2 -29.23 -4.18 -24.14
C ASP A 2 -28.38 -5.20 -23.36
N GLU A 3 -28.18 -6.43 -23.83
CA GLU A 3 -27.37 -7.44 -23.11
C GLU A 3 -25.91 -7.01 -22.88
N LEU A 4 -25.29 -6.30 -23.84
CA LEU A 4 -23.92 -5.80 -23.70
C LEU A 4 -23.80 -4.66 -22.67
N LEU A 5 -24.86 -3.86 -22.50
CA LEU A 5 -24.90 -2.78 -21.51
C LEU A 5 -25.20 -3.30 -20.10
N GLU A 6 -25.99 -4.38 -19.99
CA GLU A 6 -26.19 -5.09 -18.72
C GLU A 6 -24.91 -5.82 -18.27
N ASP A 7 -24.18 -6.47 -19.19
CA ASP A 7 -22.89 -7.09 -18.89
C ASP A 7 -21.83 -6.08 -18.46
N GLU A 8 -21.73 -4.92 -19.14
CA GLU A 8 -20.84 -3.83 -18.73
C GLU A 8 -21.26 -3.22 -17.38
N ALA A 9 -22.56 -3.03 -17.14
CA ALA A 9 -23.06 -2.51 -15.87
C ALA A 9 -22.87 -3.50 -14.71
N GLU A 10 -23.02 -4.80 -14.95
CA GLU A 10 -22.74 -5.87 -13.98
C GLU A 10 -21.23 -6.00 -13.72
N PHE A 11 -20.40 -5.83 -14.75
CA PHE A 11 -18.94 -5.80 -14.65
C PHE A 11 -18.44 -4.58 -13.84
N VAL A 12 -19.02 -3.40 -14.08
CA VAL A 12 -18.71 -2.16 -13.37
C VAL A 12 -19.21 -2.22 -11.91
N THR A 13 -20.37 -2.81 -11.65
CA THR A 13 -20.89 -2.96 -10.28
C THR A 13 -20.12 -4.02 -9.48
N LYS A 14 -19.67 -5.12 -10.10
CA LYS A 14 -18.75 -6.10 -9.47
C LYS A 14 -17.38 -5.52 -9.13
N ARG A 15 -16.94 -4.47 -9.82
CA ARG A 15 -15.67 -3.76 -9.58
C ARG A 15 -15.77 -2.57 -8.65
N LYS A 16 -16.96 -2.26 -8.11
CA LYS A 16 -17.19 -1.05 -7.34
C LYS A 16 -16.49 -1.13 -5.98
N MET A 17 -15.22 -0.78 -5.97
CA MET A 17 -14.39 -0.64 -4.79
C MET A 17 -14.67 0.70 -4.12
N ASN A 18 -14.45 0.75 -2.81
CA ASN A 18 -14.42 2.03 -2.09
C ASN A 18 -13.35 2.92 -2.71
N THR A 19 -13.66 4.20 -2.92
CA THR A 19 -12.74 5.26 -3.36
C THR A 19 -11.36 5.18 -2.68
N ARG A 20 -11.30 4.93 -1.36
CA ARG A 20 -10.04 4.75 -0.63
C ARG A 20 -9.22 3.57 -1.17
N ARG A 21 -9.85 2.42 -1.43
CA ARG A 21 -9.17 1.23 -1.98
C ARG A 21 -8.72 1.46 -3.41
N SER A 22 -9.53 2.13 -4.22
CA SER A 22 -9.13 2.52 -5.58
C SER A 22 -7.86 3.38 -5.58
N TYR A 23 -7.74 4.35 -4.68
CA TYR A 23 -6.50 5.14 -4.56
C TYR A 23 -5.29 4.31 -4.16
N LEU A 24 -5.44 3.35 -3.24
CA LEU A 24 -4.34 2.47 -2.83
C LEU A 24 -3.87 1.57 -3.98
N LEU A 25 -4.81 1.01 -4.75
CA LEU A 25 -4.48 0.24 -5.96
C LEU A 25 -3.75 1.11 -7.00
N MET A 26 -4.24 2.32 -7.22
CA MET A 26 -3.59 3.27 -8.13
C MET A 26 -2.18 3.66 -7.68
N GLN A 27 -1.91 3.77 -6.38
CA GLN A 27 -0.55 4.02 -5.88
C GLN A 27 0.40 2.88 -6.24
N VAL A 28 -0.05 1.63 -6.08
CA VAL A 28 0.76 0.45 -6.46
C VAL A 28 1.03 0.46 -7.96
N LEU A 29 -0.01 0.65 -8.78
CA LEU A 29 0.14 0.73 -10.24
C LEU A 29 1.08 1.85 -10.66
N HIS A 30 0.97 3.03 -10.05
CA HIS A 30 1.82 4.18 -10.37
C HIS A 30 3.29 3.90 -10.06
N ILE A 31 3.59 3.33 -8.89
CA ILE A 31 4.97 2.95 -8.54
C ILE A 31 5.48 1.85 -9.47
N SER A 32 4.67 0.83 -9.80
CA SER A 32 5.06 -0.20 -10.77
C SER A 32 5.40 0.37 -12.14
N SER A 33 4.58 1.28 -12.66
CA SER A 33 4.87 1.99 -13.93
C SER A 33 6.14 2.82 -13.83
N PHE A 34 6.35 3.52 -12.72
CA PHE A 34 7.54 4.34 -12.50
C PHE A 34 8.82 3.49 -12.48
N ILE A 35 8.78 2.30 -11.88
CA ILE A 35 9.92 1.36 -11.85
C ILE A 35 10.27 0.88 -13.26
N ASP A 36 9.27 0.62 -14.10
CA ASP A 36 9.49 0.19 -15.48
C ASP A 36 10.09 1.33 -16.34
N ASP A 37 9.64 2.57 -16.13
CA ASP A 37 10.15 3.75 -16.82
C ASP A 37 11.57 4.15 -16.34
N TYR A 38 11.88 3.92 -15.06
CA TYR A 38 13.12 4.32 -14.38
C TYR A 38 13.72 3.19 -13.53
N PRO A 39 14.24 2.13 -14.15
CA PRO A 39 14.72 0.94 -13.45
C PRO A 39 15.87 1.23 -12.48
N GLU A 40 16.70 2.24 -12.74
CA GLU A 40 17.78 2.68 -11.85
C GLU A 40 17.29 3.28 -10.53
N LEU A 41 16.02 3.71 -10.47
CA LEU A 41 15.37 4.23 -9.25
C LEU A 41 14.47 3.18 -8.59
N GLY A 42 14.47 1.94 -9.09
CA GLY A 42 13.53 0.90 -8.67
C GLY A 42 13.52 0.65 -7.17
N ASP A 43 14.70 0.50 -6.57
CA ASP A 43 14.84 0.27 -5.13
C ASP A 43 14.31 1.44 -4.30
N ASN A 44 14.56 2.68 -4.74
CA ASN A 44 14.06 3.88 -4.07
C ASN A 44 12.53 3.97 -4.16
N ALA A 45 11.96 3.64 -5.32
CA ALA A 45 10.51 3.65 -5.52
C ALA A 45 9.81 2.58 -4.67
N LEU A 46 10.42 1.39 -4.55
CA LEU A 46 9.96 0.34 -3.65
C LEU A 46 10.00 0.80 -2.18
N GLU A 47 11.08 1.45 -1.76
CA GLU A 47 11.20 1.95 -0.39
C GLU A 47 10.16 3.05 -0.10
N VAL A 48 9.91 3.96 -1.06
CA VAL A 48 8.84 4.95 -0.94
C VAL A 48 7.48 4.28 -0.76
N LEU A 49 7.18 3.26 -1.58
CA LEU A 49 5.93 2.51 -1.44
C LEU A 49 5.86 1.85 -0.04
N ARG A 50 6.93 1.20 0.40
CA ARG A 50 7.02 0.60 1.74
C ARG A 50 6.76 1.62 2.85
N MET A 51 7.40 2.79 2.82
CA MET A 51 7.21 3.85 3.81
C MET A 51 5.77 4.37 3.86
N ILE A 52 5.13 4.56 2.70
CA ILE A 52 3.72 4.96 2.60
C ILE A 52 2.83 3.90 3.26
N TRP A 53 3.00 2.63 2.88
CA TRP A 53 2.18 1.53 3.38
C TRP A 53 2.42 1.23 4.87
N ARG A 54 3.63 1.51 5.38
CA ARG A 54 3.96 1.45 6.82
C ARG A 54 3.31 2.59 7.63
N SER A 55 2.89 3.68 6.97
CA SER A 55 2.35 4.89 7.62
C SER A 55 0.83 4.97 7.66
N ILE A 56 0.12 4.05 6.99
CA ILE A 56 -1.35 4.07 6.91
C ILE A 56 -1.97 2.92 7.72
N PRO A 57 -3.19 3.09 8.27
CA PRO A 57 -3.87 2.01 9.01
C PRO A 57 -4.59 1.02 8.08
N ASP A 58 -4.62 1.28 6.76
CA ASP A 58 -5.37 0.51 5.79
C ASP A 58 -4.88 -0.97 5.74
N PRO A 59 -5.80 -1.93 5.60
CA PRO A 59 -5.46 -3.32 5.32
C PRO A 59 -4.62 -3.48 4.05
N VAL A 60 -3.69 -4.44 4.05
CA VAL A 60 -2.94 -4.84 2.86
C VAL A 60 -3.90 -5.29 1.77
N LEU A 61 -3.60 -5.00 0.51
CA LEU A 61 -4.34 -5.54 -0.63
C LEU A 61 -4.06 -7.04 -0.75
N SER A 62 -5.10 -7.84 -0.92
CA SER A 62 -4.90 -9.25 -1.24
C SER A 62 -4.53 -9.44 -2.70
N ARG A 63 -3.95 -10.60 -3.02
CA ARG A 63 -3.73 -11.01 -4.42
C ARG A 63 -5.03 -10.98 -5.21
N ASP A 64 -6.08 -11.57 -4.65
CA ASP A 64 -7.39 -11.66 -5.29
C ASP A 64 -7.97 -10.29 -5.60
N GLU A 65 -7.76 -9.30 -4.71
CA GLU A 65 -8.25 -7.94 -4.88
C GLU A 65 -7.51 -7.21 -6.02
N ILE A 66 -6.18 -7.34 -6.07
CA ILE A 66 -5.38 -6.76 -7.15
C ILE A 66 -5.74 -7.42 -8.49
N GLN A 67 -5.88 -8.75 -8.51
CA GLN A 67 -6.31 -9.48 -9.71
C GLN A 67 -7.70 -9.04 -10.15
N HIS A 68 -8.68 -9.00 -9.25
CA HIS A 68 -10.04 -8.59 -9.58
C HIS A 68 -10.11 -7.16 -10.13
N ALA A 69 -9.31 -6.25 -9.56
CA ALA A 69 -9.23 -4.86 -9.99
C ALA A 69 -8.70 -4.70 -11.42
N TYR A 70 -7.66 -5.47 -11.79
CA TYR A 70 -6.89 -5.24 -13.02
C TYR A 70 -7.02 -6.35 -14.07
N ASN A 71 -7.72 -7.45 -13.79
CA ASN A 71 -7.92 -8.53 -14.74
C ASN A 71 -8.59 -8.03 -16.04
N GLY A 72 -8.04 -8.32 -17.21
CA GLY A 72 -8.56 -7.82 -18.48
C GLY A 72 -8.39 -6.31 -18.70
N VAL A 73 -7.73 -5.59 -17.77
CA VAL A 73 -7.26 -4.21 -17.97
C VAL A 73 -5.76 -4.20 -18.23
N LEU A 74 -5.00 -4.97 -17.44
CA LEU A 74 -3.56 -5.16 -17.59
C LEU A 74 -3.26 -6.51 -18.25
N GLU A 75 -2.16 -6.56 -19.00
CA GLU A 75 -1.61 -7.82 -19.48
C GLU A 75 -1.23 -8.72 -18.30
N LYS A 76 -1.36 -10.04 -18.49
CA LYS A 76 -1.19 -11.02 -17.40
C LYS A 76 0.21 -10.97 -16.79
N ASP A 77 1.24 -10.78 -17.61
CA ASP A 77 2.62 -10.75 -17.15
C ASP A 77 2.89 -9.47 -16.34
N TYR A 78 2.38 -8.33 -16.80
CA TYR A 78 2.46 -7.07 -16.06
C TYR A 78 1.66 -7.11 -14.75
N LEU A 79 0.49 -7.75 -14.73
CA LEU A 79 -0.29 -7.95 -13.50
C LEU A 79 0.48 -8.79 -12.47
N ASN A 80 1.16 -9.85 -12.90
CA ASN A 80 2.00 -10.66 -12.01
C ASN A 80 3.21 -9.88 -11.50
N TRP A 81 3.80 -9.05 -12.36
CA TRP A 81 4.89 -8.14 -11.99
C TRP A 81 4.45 -7.12 -10.93
N LEU A 82 3.32 -6.45 -11.14
CA LEU A 82 2.73 -5.52 -10.17
C LEU A 82 2.47 -6.17 -8.82
N ILE A 83 1.90 -7.38 -8.81
CA ILE A 83 1.66 -8.14 -7.56
C ILE A 83 2.99 -8.44 -6.86
N THR A 84 4.05 -8.75 -7.62
CA THR A 84 5.39 -9.02 -7.08
C THR A 84 6.00 -7.76 -6.46
N ILE A 85 5.97 -6.62 -7.17
CA ILE A 85 6.40 -5.31 -6.65
C ILE A 85 5.70 -4.99 -5.33
N TYR A 86 4.37 -5.16 -5.30
CA TYR A 86 3.59 -4.88 -4.12
C TYR A 86 3.95 -5.80 -2.95
N GLN A 87 4.14 -7.10 -3.22
CA GLN A 87 4.59 -8.08 -2.23
C GLN A 87 5.91 -7.70 -1.57
N HIS A 88 6.87 -7.17 -2.33
CA HIS A 88 8.15 -6.71 -1.79
C HIS A 88 8.06 -5.42 -0.97
N SER A 89 6.95 -4.69 -1.10
CA SER A 89 6.72 -3.40 -0.46
C SER A 89 5.95 -3.53 0.85
N VAL A 90 5.36 -4.68 1.16
CA VAL A 90 4.58 -4.91 2.38
C VAL A 90 5.18 -6.01 3.24
N ASP A 91 5.15 -5.82 4.56
CA ASP A 91 5.76 -6.77 5.51
C ASP A 91 5.03 -8.13 5.51
N GLU A 92 3.73 -8.13 5.19
CA GLU A 92 2.88 -9.31 5.15
C GLU A 92 1.98 -9.22 3.91
N PHE A 93 1.99 -10.25 3.06
CA PHE A 93 1.12 -10.32 1.88
C PHE A 93 0.10 -11.46 2.02
N PRO A 94 -1.07 -11.20 2.59
CA PRO A 94 -2.04 -12.25 2.86
C PRO A 94 -2.82 -12.63 1.60
N MET A 95 -3.23 -13.90 1.52
CA MET A 95 -4.13 -14.39 0.45
C MET A 95 -5.48 -13.67 0.45
N LYS A 96 -5.95 -13.23 1.62
CA LYS A 96 -7.21 -12.49 1.81
C LYS A 96 -6.95 -11.23 2.63
N THR A 97 -7.73 -10.19 2.38
CA THR A 97 -7.62 -8.91 3.08
C THR A 97 -7.88 -9.13 4.56
N GLN A 98 -6.92 -8.74 5.40
CA GLN A 98 -6.99 -8.86 6.85
C GLN A 98 -6.58 -7.55 7.52
N PRO A 99 -7.10 -7.25 8.72
CA PRO A 99 -6.63 -6.13 9.51
C PRO A 99 -5.11 -6.24 9.76
N ARG A 100 -4.42 -5.10 9.78
CA ARG A 100 -3.00 -5.05 10.12
C ARG A 100 -2.80 -5.49 11.57
N SER A 101 -1.59 -5.97 11.88
CA SER A 101 -1.23 -6.36 13.25
C SER A 101 -1.41 -5.19 14.24
N LEU A 102 -1.68 -5.51 15.50
CA LEU A 102 -1.79 -4.50 16.56
C LEU A 102 -0.52 -3.65 16.66
N LYS A 103 0.65 -4.27 16.44
CA LYS A 103 1.95 -3.57 16.36
C LYS A 103 1.88 -2.46 15.30
N HIS A 104 1.50 -2.78 14.07
CA HIS A 104 1.37 -1.79 12.99
C HIS A 104 0.35 -0.68 13.32
N LEU A 105 -0.83 -1.03 13.82
CA LEU A 105 -1.86 -0.04 14.17
C LEU A 105 -1.42 0.89 15.31
N ALA A 106 -0.68 0.36 16.30
CA ALA A 106 -0.06 1.16 17.35
C ALA A 106 0.98 2.13 16.77
N ARG A 107 1.82 1.68 15.83
CA ARG A 107 2.79 2.55 15.11
C ARG A 107 2.09 3.75 14.48
N VAL A 108 1.06 3.48 13.68
CA VAL A 108 0.34 4.51 12.93
C VAL A 108 -0.34 5.49 13.89
N SER A 109 -0.94 4.99 14.97
CA SER A 109 -1.61 5.82 15.97
C SER A 109 -0.63 6.73 16.70
N VAL A 110 0.51 6.19 17.16
CA VAL A 110 1.57 6.97 17.82
C VAL A 110 2.16 7.99 16.85
N ARG A 111 2.52 7.59 15.63
CA ARG A 111 3.05 8.52 14.62
C ARG A 111 2.06 9.63 14.30
N LYS A 112 0.77 9.33 14.20
CA LYS A 112 -0.27 10.34 14.00
C LYS A 112 -0.27 11.35 15.15
N ALA A 113 -0.28 10.88 16.39
CA ALA A 113 -0.23 11.77 17.56
C ALA A 113 1.06 12.62 17.57
N LEU A 114 2.20 12.06 17.19
CA LEU A 114 3.45 12.82 17.09
C LEU A 114 3.42 13.85 15.96
N SER A 115 2.86 13.50 14.80
CA SER A 115 2.64 14.43 13.69
C SER A 115 1.72 15.58 14.08
N ASP A 116 0.63 15.29 14.79
CA ASP A 116 -0.33 16.29 15.28
C ASP A 116 0.33 17.26 16.28
N ASN A 117 1.37 16.80 16.98
CA ASN A 117 2.20 17.59 17.89
C ASN A 117 3.48 18.16 17.23
N GLN A 118 3.61 18.09 15.90
CA GLN A 118 4.77 18.58 15.14
C GLN A 118 6.11 17.95 15.56
N LYS A 119 6.08 16.71 16.06
CA LYS A 119 7.24 15.94 16.50
C LYS A 119 7.81 14.96 15.45
N LEU A 120 7.20 14.93 14.27
CA LEU A 120 7.71 14.22 13.10
C LEU A 120 7.99 15.22 11.98
N PRO A 121 9.02 14.99 11.13
CA PRO A 121 9.86 13.79 11.07
C PRO A 121 11.11 13.82 11.98
N ASP A 122 11.63 15.00 12.33
CA ASP A 122 13.00 15.16 12.86
C ASP A 122 13.10 15.13 14.39
N ASP A 123 12.00 15.39 15.09
CA ASP A 123 11.97 15.63 16.53
C ASP A 123 11.89 14.35 17.39
N LEU A 124 12.02 13.16 16.78
CA LEU A 124 11.94 11.87 17.48
C LEU A 124 13.05 11.67 18.51
N ASP A 125 14.26 12.18 18.23
CA ASP A 125 15.40 12.08 19.15
C ASP A 125 15.21 12.97 20.40
N CYS A 126 14.32 13.96 20.32
CA CYS A 126 14.00 14.87 21.44
C CYS A 126 12.87 14.33 22.34
N ILE A 127 12.14 13.30 21.90
CA ILE A 127 11.16 12.59 22.73
C ILE A 127 11.94 11.65 23.63
N GLY A 128 12.18 12.09 24.86
CA GLY A 128 13.16 11.48 25.79
C GLY A 128 13.19 9.94 25.81
N LEU A 129 14.40 9.38 25.87
CA LEU A 129 14.78 7.98 26.14
C LEU A 129 13.78 6.90 25.66
N LEU A 130 13.24 7.03 24.44
CA LEU A 130 12.63 5.87 23.80
C LEU A 130 13.73 4.83 23.52
N PRO A 131 13.52 3.55 23.83
CA PRO A 131 14.48 2.51 23.50
C PRO A 131 14.78 2.52 21.99
N PRO A 132 16.04 2.29 21.55
CA PRO A 132 16.41 2.32 20.13
C PRO A 132 15.50 1.49 19.20
N PRO A 133 15.03 0.28 19.59
CA PRO A 133 14.09 -0.49 18.75
C PRO A 133 12.75 0.22 18.54
N VAL A 134 12.27 0.96 19.54
CA VAL A 134 11.00 1.71 19.46
C VAL A 134 11.18 2.92 18.54
N LEU A 135 12.35 3.57 18.55
CA LEU A 135 12.67 4.66 17.64
C LEU A 135 12.74 4.18 16.18
N ALA A 136 13.48 3.09 15.90
CA ALA A 136 13.54 2.49 14.55
C ALA A 136 12.14 2.07 14.06
N PHE A 137 11.36 1.46 14.95
CA PHE A 137 9.98 1.11 14.70
C PHE A 137 9.09 2.32 14.36
N LEU A 138 9.29 3.46 15.02
CA LEU A 138 8.55 4.69 14.73
C LEU A 138 9.08 5.40 13.48
N ARG A 139 10.37 5.25 13.11
CA ARG A 139 10.96 5.83 11.90
C ARG A 139 10.54 5.14 10.60
N LEU A 140 9.89 3.98 10.71
CA LEU A 140 9.51 3.09 9.60
C LEU A 140 10.69 2.29 9.04
N ASP A 141 11.80 2.19 9.79
CA ASP A 141 13.00 1.44 9.39
C ASP A 141 12.78 -0.08 9.50
N GLU A 142 11.97 -0.51 10.49
CA GLU A 142 11.61 -1.91 10.75
C GLU A 142 10.26 -2.35 10.19
#